data_AF-A0A6I7LY15-F1
#
_entry.id   AF-A0A6I7LY15-F1
#
_cell.length_a   1.000
_cell.length_b   1.000
_cell.length_c   1.000
_cell.angle_alpha   90.00
_cell.angle_beta   90.00
_cell.angle_gamma   90.00
#
_symmetry.space_group_name_H-M   'P 1'
#
loop_
_entity.id
_entity.type
_entity.pdbx_description
1 polymer ?
#
loop_
_entity_poly.entity_id
_entity_poly.type
_entity_poly.pdbx_seq_one_letter_code
_entity_poly.pdbx_strand_id
1 'polypeptide(L)'
;MEQDIFYKILNDHKELSSLPQIMAEVLKISSNPDSSASDLAAVIMKDPTLTAKMLRVVNSPYYGRIQKVTTVNQAVVTLGQRTVAAIALSTSVYNAVNKVDSSIDRRRFWRHSLEVAIAARLIAETIEHAQAEEAFVAGLLHEIGTLVMEASFPADFKRVWKLIEAGESQAALEERTWGTNHARVGQFLLEQWGVPKILGDAVGNHHQIYNQGERAPENILAQIVNLANQISKFRVYNMPPPESKQLENKDIIASNLGLTNAALAKIEENLIGEVIKESGYLEMEIGSLDEILSEANHLLYKQYLMVENLLRENRIMQQQIARDQMKKAALESLKAIAATFSHYINNATAAILGRAQLLELAITRGEITDPKGIAALSSRTIVEGVETISTILEELKKMTTFETTLYHDDTYIIDVETKIRKQLNDLANVKISVGS
;
A
#
# COMPACT_ATOMS: atom_id res chain seq x y z
N MET A 1 -2.89 28.74 -13.02
CA MET A 1 -3.36 27.35 -13.19
C MET A 1 -3.34 26.60 -11.86
N GLU A 2 -2.17 26.36 -11.24
CA GLU A 2 -2.10 25.66 -9.93
C GLU A 2 -2.75 26.46 -8.78
N GLN A 3 -2.50 27.77 -8.67
CA GLN A 3 -3.18 28.64 -7.70
C GLN A 3 -4.72 28.64 -7.89
N ASP A 4 -5.20 28.57 -9.13
CA ASP A 4 -6.63 28.64 -9.45
C ASP A 4 -7.40 27.40 -8.94
N ILE A 5 -6.75 26.24 -8.90
CA ILE A 5 -7.34 24.99 -8.40
C ILE A 5 -7.45 25.01 -6.88
N PHE A 6 -6.41 25.43 -6.17
CA PHE A 6 -6.48 25.56 -4.71
C PHE A 6 -7.56 26.58 -4.28
N TYR A 7 -7.66 27.71 -4.99
CA TYR A 7 -8.76 28.67 -4.79
C TYR A 7 -10.14 28.05 -5.06
N LYS A 8 -10.27 27.23 -6.11
CA LYS A 8 -11.52 26.54 -6.43
C LYS A 8 -11.91 25.54 -5.34
N ILE A 9 -10.96 24.72 -4.88
CA ILE A 9 -11.17 23.75 -3.78
C ILE A 9 -11.67 24.48 -2.52
N LEU A 10 -11.04 25.59 -2.14
CA LEU A 10 -11.44 26.37 -0.98
C LEU A 10 -12.83 27.01 -1.11
N ASN A 11 -13.18 27.51 -2.30
CA ASN A 11 -14.42 28.26 -2.50
C ASN A 11 -15.64 27.38 -2.75
N ASP A 12 -15.48 26.32 -3.55
CA ASP A 12 -16.59 25.49 -4.03
C ASP A 12 -16.90 24.35 -3.04
N HIS A 13 -15.93 23.97 -2.19
CA HIS A 13 -16.06 22.87 -1.23
C HIS A 13 -15.64 23.32 0.18
N LYS A 14 -16.33 24.35 0.68
CA LYS A 14 -16.06 24.88 2.03
C LYS A 14 -16.17 23.80 3.10
N GLU A 15 -17.10 22.87 2.95
CA GLU A 15 -17.28 21.71 3.83
C GLU A 15 -16.08 20.75 3.86
N LEU A 16 -15.29 20.67 2.78
CA LEU A 16 -14.05 19.90 2.75
C LEU A 16 -12.88 20.70 3.32
N SER A 17 -12.87 22.02 3.11
CA SER A 17 -11.84 22.90 3.68
C SER A 17 -12.02 23.15 5.19
N SER A 18 -13.20 22.92 5.75
CA SER A 18 -13.49 23.12 7.16
C SER A 18 -13.49 21.80 7.93
N LEU A 19 -12.45 21.60 8.74
CA LEU A 19 -12.42 20.54 9.73
C LEU A 19 -13.58 20.74 10.74
N PRO A 20 -14.24 19.68 11.24
CA PRO A 20 -15.24 19.81 12.30
C PRO A 20 -14.71 20.64 13.46
N GLN A 21 -15.53 21.55 14.01
CA GLN A 21 -15.09 22.54 15.01
C GLN A 21 -14.37 21.91 16.21
N ILE A 22 -14.85 20.73 16.65
CA ILE A 22 -14.24 19.96 17.74
C ILE A 22 -12.82 19.53 17.38
N MET A 23 -12.59 19.11 16.13
CA MET A 23 -11.28 18.68 15.69
C MET A 23 -10.30 19.85 15.53
N ALA A 24 -10.78 21.03 15.10
CA ALA A 24 -9.95 22.24 15.10
C ALA A 24 -9.50 22.63 16.52
N GLU A 25 -10.40 22.48 17.51
CA GLU A 25 -10.07 22.70 18.92
C GLU A 25 -9.06 21.65 19.44
N VAL A 26 -9.22 20.37 19.06
CA VAL A 26 -8.25 19.30 19.37
C VAL A 26 -6.86 19.63 18.82
N LEU A 27 -6.74 20.01 17.54
CA LEU A 27 -5.45 20.35 16.93
C LEU A 27 -4.79 21.53 17.63
N LYS A 28 -5.58 22.57 17.95
CA LYS A 28 -5.10 23.74 18.69
C LYS A 28 -4.53 23.38 20.06
N ILE A 29 -5.24 22.56 20.84
CA ILE A 29 -4.80 22.14 22.18
C ILE A 29 -3.57 21.24 22.08
N SER A 30 -3.59 20.24 21.19
CA SER A 30 -2.47 19.30 21.02
C SER A 30 -1.15 19.95 20.57
N SER A 31 -1.24 21.11 19.93
CA SER A 31 -0.07 21.88 19.47
C SER A 31 0.41 22.91 20.50
N ASN A 32 -0.34 23.12 21.59
CA ASN A 32 0.01 24.07 22.62
C ASN A 32 0.87 23.40 23.70
N PRO A 33 2.15 23.79 23.88
CA PRO A 33 3.02 23.17 24.89
C PRO A 33 2.53 23.39 26.33
N ASP A 34 1.68 24.40 26.57
CA ASP A 34 1.14 24.71 27.90
C ASP A 34 -0.18 23.97 28.20
N SER A 35 -0.71 23.22 27.23
CA SER A 35 -1.96 22.47 27.42
C SER A 35 -1.73 21.17 28.17
N SER A 36 -2.69 20.83 29.03
CA SER A 36 -2.69 19.60 29.83
C SER A 36 -3.43 18.46 29.14
N ALA A 37 -3.20 17.23 29.61
CA ALA A 37 -3.97 16.06 29.18
C ALA A 37 -5.48 16.23 29.42
N SER A 38 -5.84 16.93 30.49
CA SER A 38 -7.23 17.22 30.85
C SER A 38 -7.90 18.18 29.87
N ASP A 39 -7.18 19.16 29.34
CA ASP A 39 -7.71 20.12 28.37
C ASP A 39 -8.09 19.40 27.08
N LEU A 40 -7.22 18.53 26.58
CA LEU A 40 -7.49 17.74 25.38
C LEU A 40 -8.65 16.75 25.60
N ALA A 41 -8.65 16.07 26.74
CA ALA A 41 -9.73 15.15 27.08
C ALA A 41 -11.09 15.86 27.16
N ALA A 42 -11.14 17.07 27.74
CA ALA A 42 -12.37 17.85 27.87
C ALA A 42 -12.99 18.19 26.51
N VAL A 43 -12.17 18.46 25.48
CA VAL A 43 -12.65 18.74 24.13
C VAL A 43 -13.16 17.50 23.43
N ILE A 44 -12.42 16.39 23.50
CA ILE A 44 -12.84 15.12 22.89
C ILE A 44 -14.17 14.65 23.49
N MET A 45 -14.36 14.81 24.81
CA MET A 45 -15.59 14.44 25.52
C MET A 45 -16.82 15.26 25.10
N LYS A 46 -16.66 16.37 24.37
CA LYS A 46 -17.80 17.11 23.78
C LYS A 46 -18.46 16.33 22.62
N ASP A 47 -17.75 15.37 22.02
CA ASP A 47 -18.25 14.49 20.98
C ASP A 47 -18.33 13.03 21.50
N PRO A 48 -19.54 12.53 21.81
CA PRO A 48 -19.73 11.17 22.29
C PRO A 48 -19.26 10.09 21.30
N THR A 49 -19.39 10.35 20.00
CA THR A 49 -18.97 9.41 18.95
C THR A 49 -17.45 9.35 18.88
N LEU A 50 -16.77 10.49 18.86
CA LEU A 50 -15.30 10.56 18.89
C LEU A 50 -14.75 9.96 20.20
N THR A 51 -15.41 10.21 21.33
CA THR A 51 -15.04 9.65 22.64
C THR A 51 -15.12 8.13 22.65
N ALA A 52 -16.23 7.56 22.19
CA ALA A 52 -16.41 6.12 22.13
C ALA A 52 -15.40 5.46 21.19
N LYS A 53 -15.15 6.07 20.01
CA LYS A 53 -14.13 5.59 19.07
C LYS A 53 -12.73 5.67 19.66
N MET A 54 -12.36 6.80 20.28
CA MET A 54 -11.06 6.97 20.94
C MET A 54 -10.80 5.87 21.98
N LEU A 55 -11.75 5.65 22.89
CA LEU A 55 -11.63 4.59 23.90
C LEU A 55 -11.50 3.20 23.28
N ARG A 56 -12.17 2.94 22.16
CA ARG A 56 -12.02 1.65 21.47
C ARG A 56 -10.64 1.49 20.85
N VAL A 57 -10.15 2.51 20.16
CA VAL A 57 -8.83 2.50 19.52
C VAL A 57 -7.74 2.32 20.57
N VAL A 58 -7.76 3.08 21.66
CA VAL A 58 -6.77 2.95 22.75
C VAL A 58 -6.81 1.59 23.45
N ASN A 59 -7.92 0.85 23.33
CA ASN A 59 -8.02 -0.52 23.82
C ASN A 59 -7.79 -1.58 22.72
N SER A 60 -7.29 -1.20 21.54
CA SER A 60 -6.85 -2.17 20.54
C SER A 60 -5.67 -2.99 21.07
N PRO A 61 -5.38 -4.19 20.54
CA PRO A 61 -4.32 -5.05 21.06
C PRO A 61 -2.94 -4.43 20.84
N TYR A 62 -2.86 -3.40 19.98
CA TYR A 62 -1.67 -2.58 19.82
C TYR A 62 -1.41 -1.73 21.07
N TYR A 63 -2.40 -0.94 21.52
CA TYR A 63 -2.26 -0.02 22.66
C TYR A 63 -2.58 -0.66 24.04
N GLY A 64 -3.49 -1.64 24.08
CA GLY A 64 -4.11 -2.20 25.27
C GLY A 64 -3.30 -3.25 26.03
N ARG A 65 -2.00 -3.02 26.25
CA ARG A 65 -1.07 -4.08 26.70
C ARG A 65 -1.02 -4.35 28.21
N ILE A 66 -1.58 -3.51 29.09
CA ILE A 66 -1.43 -3.70 30.56
C ILE A 66 -2.74 -3.49 31.35
N GLN A 67 -3.57 -2.49 31.02
CA GLN A 67 -4.88 -2.27 31.63
C GLN A 67 -5.85 -1.66 30.64
N LYS A 68 -7.14 -2.01 30.78
CA LYS A 68 -8.22 -1.41 29.99
C LYS A 68 -8.32 0.09 30.30
N VAL A 69 -8.19 0.92 29.27
CA VAL A 69 -8.37 2.36 29.37
C VAL A 69 -9.86 2.69 29.39
N THR A 70 -10.35 3.36 30.42
CA THR A 70 -11.79 3.63 30.60
C THR A 70 -12.16 5.10 30.45
N THR A 71 -11.17 5.99 30.40
CA THR A 71 -11.38 7.44 30.26
C THR A 71 -10.47 8.06 29.19
N VAL A 72 -10.93 9.14 28.55
CA VAL A 72 -10.12 9.86 27.55
C VAL A 72 -8.88 10.50 28.19
N ASN A 73 -9.00 10.96 29.44
CA ASN A 73 -7.85 11.50 30.16
C ASN A 73 -6.73 10.45 30.31
N GLN A 74 -7.10 9.22 30.72
CA GLN A 74 -6.17 8.10 30.78
C GLN A 74 -5.56 7.79 29.40
N ALA A 75 -6.36 7.82 28.32
CA ALA A 75 -5.84 7.67 26.96
C ALA A 75 -4.77 8.73 26.61
N VAL A 76 -5.02 10.00 26.94
CA VAL A 76 -4.08 11.10 26.70
C VAL A 76 -2.82 10.96 27.54
N VAL A 77 -2.94 10.53 28.80
CA VAL A 77 -1.77 10.30 29.68
C VAL A 77 -0.93 9.11 29.19
N THR A 78 -1.57 8.03 28.74
CA THR A 78 -0.88 6.82 28.30
C THR A 78 -0.23 6.98 26.92
N LEU A 79 -0.93 7.60 25.96
CA LEU A 79 -0.48 7.70 24.57
C LEU A 79 0.19 9.04 24.24
N GLY A 80 -0.03 10.06 25.06
CA GLY A 80 0.36 11.44 24.78
C GLY A 80 -0.67 12.22 23.96
N GLN A 81 -0.59 13.55 24.06
CA GLN A 81 -1.54 14.46 23.38
C GLN A 81 -1.46 14.38 21.86
N ARG A 82 -0.25 14.26 21.31
CA ARG A 82 -0.02 14.18 19.86
C ARG A 82 -0.67 12.95 19.26
N THR A 83 -0.42 11.78 19.84
CA THR A 83 -1.02 10.50 19.42
C THR A 83 -2.54 10.55 19.46
N VAL A 84 -3.12 11.04 20.57
CA VAL A 84 -4.58 11.15 20.70
C VAL A 84 -5.16 12.13 19.66
N ALA A 85 -4.53 13.27 19.41
CA ALA A 85 -4.97 14.20 18.38
C ALA A 85 -4.88 13.59 16.98
N ALA A 86 -3.83 12.79 16.72
CA ALA A 86 -3.62 12.09 15.47
C ALA A 86 -4.73 11.04 15.23
N ILE A 87 -5.07 10.22 16.23
CA ILE A 87 -6.19 9.26 16.17
C ILE A 87 -7.55 9.96 16.02
N ALA A 88 -7.73 11.11 16.68
CA ALA A 88 -8.95 11.88 16.55
C ALA A 88 -9.11 12.45 15.13
N LEU A 89 -8.01 12.91 14.54
CA LEU A 89 -7.96 13.45 13.18
C LEU A 89 -8.33 12.38 12.14
N SER A 90 -7.66 11.23 12.18
CA SER A 90 -7.93 10.11 11.27
C SER A 90 -9.40 9.69 11.28
N THR A 91 -9.97 9.55 12.48
CA THR A 91 -11.36 9.17 12.69
C THR A 91 -12.32 10.22 12.16
N SER A 92 -12.05 11.50 12.41
CA SER A 92 -12.89 12.62 11.98
C SER A 92 -12.90 12.73 10.46
N VAL A 93 -11.73 12.61 9.83
CA VAL A 93 -11.57 12.60 8.37
C VAL A 93 -12.37 11.48 7.74
N TYR A 94 -12.18 10.24 8.21
CA TYR A 94 -12.89 9.07 7.69
C TYR A 94 -14.41 9.31 7.68
N ASN A 95 -14.98 9.81 8.78
CA ASN A 95 -16.41 10.07 8.87
C ASN A 95 -16.88 11.20 7.94
N ALA A 96 -16.05 12.23 7.70
CA ALA A 96 -16.40 13.39 6.90
C ALA A 96 -16.49 13.08 5.40
N VAL A 97 -15.55 12.28 4.89
CA VAL A 97 -15.37 12.06 3.45
C VAL A 97 -15.99 10.75 2.91
N ASN A 98 -16.59 9.92 3.77
CA ASN A 98 -17.14 8.61 3.39
C ASN A 98 -18.61 8.64 2.90
N LYS A 99 -19.09 9.73 2.28
CA LYS A 99 -20.50 9.86 1.83
C LYS A 99 -20.71 9.44 0.36
N VAL A 100 -21.90 8.92 0.08
CA VAL A 100 -22.24 7.99 -1.02
C VAL A 100 -22.65 8.71 -2.31
N ASP A 101 -21.70 8.81 -3.25
CA ASP A 101 -21.77 8.45 -4.68
C ASP A 101 -20.36 8.72 -5.23
N SER A 102 -19.58 7.67 -5.51
CA SER A 102 -18.14 7.79 -5.74
C SER A 102 -17.72 7.01 -6.98
N SER A 103 -16.81 7.58 -7.76
CA SER A 103 -16.09 6.88 -8.83
C SER A 103 -15.03 5.93 -8.26
N ILE A 104 -14.69 6.08 -6.97
CA ILE A 104 -13.71 5.28 -6.24
C ILE A 104 -14.45 4.23 -5.39
N ASP A 105 -13.93 3.01 -5.39
CA ASP A 105 -14.33 2.01 -4.39
C ASP A 105 -13.79 2.43 -3.01
N ARG A 106 -14.68 2.97 -2.17
CA ARG A 106 -14.33 3.47 -0.83
C ARG A 106 -13.74 2.39 0.08
N ARG A 107 -14.19 1.13 -0.05
CA ARG A 107 -13.64 0.03 0.75
C ARG A 107 -12.20 -0.25 0.36
N ARG A 108 -11.90 -0.29 -0.94
CA ARG A 108 -10.52 -0.45 -1.45
C ARG A 108 -9.64 0.73 -1.03
N PHE A 109 -10.15 1.96 -1.17
CA PHE A 109 -9.45 3.18 -0.80
C PHE A 109 -9.00 3.15 0.67
N TRP A 110 -9.95 2.88 1.58
CA TRP A 110 -9.66 2.87 3.01
C TRP A 110 -8.84 1.67 3.45
N ARG A 111 -9.00 0.52 2.80
CA ARG A 111 -8.16 -0.65 3.03
C ARG A 111 -6.69 -0.39 2.66
N HIS A 112 -6.44 0.25 1.52
CA HIS A 112 -5.10 0.67 1.12
C HIS A 112 -4.54 1.71 2.10
N SER A 113 -5.31 2.77 2.39
CA SER A 113 -4.89 3.82 3.33
C SER A 113 -4.52 3.26 4.71
N LEU A 114 -5.33 2.33 5.24
CA LEU A 114 -5.05 1.68 6.53
C LEU A 114 -3.80 0.80 6.47
N GLU A 115 -3.58 0.09 5.37
CA GLU A 115 -2.37 -0.70 5.19
C GLU A 115 -1.12 0.17 5.14
N VAL A 116 -1.16 1.29 4.41
CA VAL A 116 -0.04 2.26 4.39
C VAL A 116 0.20 2.86 5.76
N ALA A 117 -0.86 3.20 6.51
CA ALA A 117 -0.75 3.68 7.89
C ALA A 117 -0.02 2.67 8.80
N ILE A 118 -0.42 1.41 8.75
CA ILE A 118 0.18 0.34 9.57
C ILE A 118 1.62 0.08 9.14
N ALA A 119 1.89 0.01 7.84
CA ALA A 119 3.24 -0.16 7.32
C ALA A 119 4.15 1.01 7.74
N ALA A 120 3.68 2.25 7.65
CA ALA A 120 4.43 3.43 8.06
C ALA A 120 4.76 3.39 9.56
N ARG A 121 3.80 3.00 10.40
CA ARG A 121 4.02 2.81 11.85
C ARG A 121 5.06 1.74 12.13
N LEU A 122 4.93 0.56 11.53
CA LEU A 122 5.85 -0.57 11.72
C LEU A 122 7.27 -0.23 11.23
N ILE A 123 7.39 0.49 10.12
CA ILE A 123 8.67 1.01 9.63
C ILE A 123 9.28 1.97 10.65
N ALA A 124 8.52 2.95 11.12
CA ALA A 124 8.98 3.94 12.10
C ALA A 124 9.45 3.27 13.40
N GLU A 125 8.70 2.29 13.92
CA GLU A 125 9.10 1.51 15.09
C GLU A 125 10.38 0.71 14.86
N THR A 126 10.51 0.07 13.69
CA THR A 126 11.66 -0.77 13.34
C THR A 126 12.96 0.04 13.28
N ILE A 127 12.87 1.31 12.87
CA ILE A 127 14.02 2.24 12.83
C ILE A 127 14.14 3.09 14.09
N GLU A 128 13.34 2.80 15.12
CA GLU A 128 13.29 3.55 16.40
C GLU A 128 13.00 5.06 16.22
N HIS A 129 12.22 5.41 15.19
CA HIS A 129 11.79 6.78 14.97
C HIS A 129 10.75 7.19 16.02
N ALA A 130 11.00 8.32 16.70
CA ALA A 130 10.18 8.78 17.81
C ALA A 130 8.72 9.14 17.45
N GLN A 131 8.39 9.23 16.14
CA GLN A 131 7.12 9.74 15.63
C GLN A 131 6.33 8.66 14.87
N ALA A 132 6.28 7.44 15.43
CA ALA A 132 5.59 6.30 14.80
C ALA A 132 4.07 6.53 14.63
N GLU A 133 3.45 7.29 15.52
CA GLU A 133 2.03 7.63 15.47
C GLU A 133 1.75 8.71 14.41
N GLU A 134 2.65 9.69 14.27
CA GLU A 134 2.61 10.62 13.15
C GLU A 134 2.81 9.89 11.82
N ALA A 135 3.65 8.85 11.76
CA ALA A 135 3.83 8.02 10.57
C ALA A 135 2.54 7.27 10.22
N PHE A 136 1.85 6.71 11.22
CA PHE A 136 0.54 6.09 11.04
C PHE A 136 -0.47 7.07 10.42
N VAL A 137 -0.58 8.28 10.99
CA VAL A 137 -1.56 9.26 10.52
C VAL A 137 -1.22 9.83 9.16
N ALA A 138 0.05 10.14 8.89
CA ALA A 138 0.48 10.55 7.56
C ALA A 138 0.20 9.44 6.53
N GLY A 139 0.47 8.17 6.87
CA GLY A 139 0.14 7.03 6.02
C GLY A 139 -1.36 6.83 5.80
N LEU A 140 -2.22 7.11 6.78
CA LEU A 140 -3.67 7.02 6.60
C LEU A 140 -4.23 8.14 5.72
N LEU A 141 -3.63 9.34 5.82
CA LEU A 141 -4.10 10.54 5.13
C LEU A 141 -3.42 10.77 3.79
N HIS A 142 -2.43 9.96 3.40
CA HIS A 142 -1.59 10.21 2.22
C HIS A 142 -2.37 10.41 0.91
N GLU A 143 -3.47 9.67 0.75
CA GLU A 143 -4.34 9.71 -0.45
C GLU A 143 -5.56 10.62 -0.30
N ILE A 144 -5.67 11.40 0.79
CA ILE A 144 -6.88 12.20 1.05
C ILE A 144 -7.16 13.23 -0.05
N GLY A 145 -6.11 13.73 -0.70
CA GLY A 145 -6.25 14.67 -1.81
C GLY A 145 -7.00 14.07 -2.99
N THR A 146 -6.94 12.75 -3.21
CA THR A 146 -7.71 12.05 -4.25
C THR A 146 -9.21 12.24 -4.04
N LEU A 147 -9.66 12.20 -2.77
CA LEU A 147 -11.06 12.41 -2.42
C LEU A 147 -11.50 13.86 -2.60
N VAL A 148 -10.60 14.81 -2.29
CA VAL A 148 -10.84 16.24 -2.53
C VAL A 148 -10.94 16.52 -4.02
N MET A 149 -10.08 15.92 -4.84
CA MET A 149 -10.11 16.07 -6.28
C MET A 149 -11.37 15.46 -6.89
N GLU A 150 -11.81 14.30 -6.41
CA GLU A 150 -13.08 13.69 -6.82
C GLU A 150 -14.28 14.60 -6.54
N ALA A 151 -14.36 15.14 -5.31
CA ALA A 151 -15.44 16.02 -4.92
C ALA A 151 -15.40 17.35 -5.69
N SER A 152 -14.20 17.88 -5.94
CA SER A 152 -14.00 19.19 -6.59
C SER A 152 -14.18 19.16 -8.11
N PHE A 153 -13.95 18.01 -8.74
CA PHE A 153 -13.93 17.86 -10.19
C PHE A 153 -14.65 16.59 -10.67
N PRO A 154 -15.88 16.28 -10.22
CA PRO A 154 -16.47 14.94 -10.36
C PRO A 154 -16.54 14.43 -11.81
N ALA A 155 -16.89 15.30 -12.76
CA ALA A 155 -16.99 14.91 -14.17
C ALA A 155 -15.62 14.65 -14.82
N ASP A 156 -14.60 15.44 -14.48
CA ASP A 156 -13.24 15.29 -15.02
C ASP A 156 -12.51 14.15 -14.32
N PHE A 157 -12.66 14.07 -13.00
CA PHE A 157 -12.16 12.98 -12.16
C PHE A 157 -12.65 11.63 -12.67
N LYS A 158 -13.95 11.47 -12.97
CA LYS A 158 -14.46 10.22 -13.53
C LYS A 158 -13.79 9.81 -14.85
N ARG A 159 -13.33 10.77 -15.67
CA ARG A 159 -12.60 10.47 -16.93
C ARG A 159 -11.16 10.09 -16.65
N VAL A 160 -10.47 10.86 -15.79
CA VAL A 160 -9.10 10.58 -15.35
C VAL A 160 -9.02 9.23 -14.64
N TRP A 161 -9.94 8.94 -13.73
CA TRP A 161 -9.98 7.70 -12.96
C TRP A 161 -10.05 6.46 -13.85
N LYS A 162 -10.80 6.50 -14.96
CA LYS A 162 -10.83 5.40 -15.93
C LYS A 162 -9.49 5.13 -16.61
N LEU A 163 -8.68 6.16 -16.83
CA LEU A 163 -7.33 6.01 -17.40
C LEU A 163 -6.36 5.46 -16.35
N ILE A 164 -6.51 5.88 -15.09
CA ILE A 164 -5.78 5.33 -13.95
C ILE A 164 -6.07 3.84 -13.80
N GLU A 165 -7.35 3.43 -13.87
CA GLU A 165 -7.74 2.02 -13.84
C GLU A 165 -7.21 1.20 -15.03
N ALA A 166 -6.91 1.87 -16.15
CA ALA A 166 -6.28 1.29 -17.33
C ALA A 166 -4.74 1.20 -17.22
N GLY A 167 -4.16 1.70 -16.12
CA GLY A 167 -2.74 1.57 -15.82
C GLY A 167 -1.89 2.81 -16.13
N GLU A 168 -2.46 4.01 -16.22
CA GLU A 168 -1.65 5.24 -16.22
C GLU A 168 -1.26 5.66 -14.79
N SER A 169 -0.10 6.30 -14.62
CA SER A 169 0.31 6.87 -13.33
C SER A 169 -0.65 7.98 -12.91
N GLN A 170 -1.31 7.81 -11.76
CA GLN A 170 -2.25 8.79 -11.21
C GLN A 170 -1.62 10.18 -11.08
N ALA A 171 -0.49 10.30 -10.37
CA ALA A 171 0.15 11.59 -10.15
C ALA A 171 0.52 12.26 -11.48
N ALA A 172 1.08 11.53 -12.44
CA ALA A 172 1.45 12.11 -13.74
C ALA A 172 0.23 12.57 -14.56
N LEU A 173 -0.87 11.80 -14.51
CA LEU A 173 -2.09 12.14 -15.22
C LEU A 173 -2.79 13.35 -14.59
N GLU A 174 -2.78 13.43 -13.26
CA GLU A 174 -3.31 14.57 -12.52
C GLU A 174 -2.52 15.85 -12.84
N GLU A 175 -1.18 15.79 -12.82
CA GLU A 175 -0.32 16.92 -13.17
C GLU A 175 -0.60 17.42 -14.59
N ARG A 176 -0.83 16.51 -15.54
CA ARG A 176 -1.18 16.86 -16.92
C ARG A 176 -2.57 17.48 -17.04
N THR A 177 -3.51 17.08 -16.17
CA THR A 177 -4.92 17.50 -16.26
C THR A 177 -5.17 18.79 -15.50
N TRP A 178 -4.59 18.92 -14.30
CA TRP A 178 -4.85 19.96 -13.34
C TRP A 178 -3.60 20.79 -13.00
N GLY A 179 -2.40 20.41 -13.43
CA GLY A 179 -1.17 21.13 -13.06
C GLY A 179 -0.80 21.00 -11.58
N THR A 180 -1.38 20.01 -10.90
CA THR A 180 -1.06 19.58 -9.54
C THR A 180 -1.47 18.11 -9.38
N ASN A 181 -1.20 17.49 -8.23
CA ASN A 181 -1.56 16.09 -7.96
C ASN A 181 -2.21 15.92 -6.58
N HIS A 182 -2.77 14.73 -6.34
CA HIS A 182 -3.45 14.39 -5.09
C HIS A 182 -2.54 14.55 -3.85
N ALA A 183 -1.23 14.31 -3.96
CA ALA A 183 -0.32 14.48 -2.83
C ALA A 183 -0.24 15.96 -2.41
N ARG A 184 -0.06 16.88 -3.37
CA ARG A 184 -0.04 18.33 -3.10
C ARG A 184 -1.40 18.85 -2.63
N VAL A 185 -2.50 18.32 -3.19
CA VAL A 185 -3.86 18.64 -2.73
C VAL A 185 -4.09 18.17 -1.30
N GLY A 186 -3.62 16.97 -0.94
CA GLY A 186 -3.67 16.44 0.41
C GLY A 186 -2.87 17.29 1.39
N GLN A 187 -1.62 17.62 1.05
CA GLN A 187 -0.78 18.53 1.85
C GLN A 187 -1.48 19.87 2.09
N PHE A 188 -1.96 20.51 1.03
CA PHE A 188 -2.66 21.79 1.11
C PHE A 188 -3.87 21.70 2.04
N LEU A 189 -4.70 20.66 1.93
CA LEU A 189 -5.84 20.44 2.80
C LEU A 189 -5.43 20.37 4.28
N LEU A 190 -4.37 19.60 4.59
CA LEU A 190 -3.86 19.46 5.95
C LEU A 190 -3.34 20.79 6.51
N GLU A 191 -2.67 21.60 5.67
CA GLU A 191 -2.24 22.95 6.05
C GLU A 191 -3.43 23.86 6.36
N GLN A 192 -4.50 23.82 5.57
CA GLN A 192 -5.72 24.59 5.83
C GLN A 192 -6.41 24.16 7.13
N TRP A 193 -6.33 22.88 7.48
CA TRP A 193 -6.86 22.34 8.73
C TRP A 193 -5.98 22.66 9.96
N GLY A 194 -4.81 23.28 9.77
CA GLY A 194 -3.88 23.59 10.85
C GLY A 194 -3.17 22.34 11.40
N VAL A 195 -3.07 21.29 10.59
CA VAL A 195 -2.32 20.07 10.94
C VAL A 195 -0.81 20.41 10.95
N PRO A 196 -0.01 19.82 11.86
CA PRO A 196 1.43 20.06 11.91
C PRO A 196 2.12 19.87 10.56
N LYS A 197 2.99 20.82 10.20
CA LYS A 197 3.70 20.86 8.90
C LYS A 197 4.37 19.53 8.55
N ILE A 198 4.98 18.84 9.52
CA ILE A 198 5.65 17.55 9.29
C ILE A 198 4.72 16.47 8.73
N LEU A 199 3.44 16.45 9.14
CA LEU A 199 2.43 15.54 8.58
C LEU A 199 2.02 15.97 7.18
N GLY A 200 1.81 17.28 6.98
CA GLY A 200 1.53 17.85 5.66
C GLY A 200 2.62 17.56 4.65
N ASP A 201 3.89 17.75 5.03
CA ASP A 201 5.07 17.47 4.20
C ASP A 201 5.17 15.96 3.87
N ALA A 202 4.91 15.08 4.85
CA ALA A 202 4.92 13.64 4.63
C ALA A 202 3.84 13.21 3.63
N VAL A 203 2.64 13.80 3.72
CA VAL A 203 1.56 13.58 2.75
C VAL A 203 1.89 14.20 1.39
N GLY A 204 2.47 15.39 1.33
CA GLY A 204 2.82 16.04 0.05
C GLY A 204 3.92 15.33 -0.73
N ASN A 205 4.86 14.70 -0.01
CA ASN A 205 6.08 14.12 -0.58
C ASN A 205 6.06 12.59 -0.64
N HIS A 206 4.90 11.94 -0.49
CA HIS A 206 4.82 10.48 -0.49
C HIS A 206 5.10 9.81 -1.84
N HIS A 207 5.17 10.58 -2.94
CA HIS A 207 5.65 10.15 -4.27
C HIS A 207 7.07 10.65 -4.61
N GLN A 208 7.73 11.36 -3.69
CA GLN A 208 9.04 11.96 -3.95
C GLN A 208 10.10 10.88 -4.28
N ILE A 209 10.95 11.21 -5.24
CA ILE A 209 12.15 10.43 -5.54
C ILE A 209 13.28 10.98 -4.68
N TYR A 210 13.92 10.10 -3.89
CA TYR A 210 15.00 10.46 -3.00
C TYR A 210 16.35 10.01 -3.57
N ASN A 211 17.41 10.73 -3.20
CA ASN A 211 18.77 10.31 -3.52
C ASN A 211 19.37 9.45 -2.40
N GLN A 212 20.37 8.64 -2.74
CA GLN A 212 21.11 7.87 -1.74
C GLN A 212 21.82 8.80 -0.76
N GLY A 213 21.68 8.53 0.54
CA GLY A 213 22.24 9.33 1.62
C GLY A 213 21.37 10.51 2.06
N GLU A 214 20.19 10.70 1.48
CA GLU A 214 19.26 11.77 1.85
C GLU A 214 18.55 11.45 3.18
N ARG A 215 19.21 11.80 4.29
CA ARG A 215 18.79 11.46 5.67
C ARG A 215 18.45 12.70 6.52
N ALA A 216 18.08 13.80 5.86
CA ALA A 216 17.68 15.01 6.56
C ALA A 216 16.45 14.70 7.45
N PRO A 217 16.43 15.10 8.74
CA PRO A 217 15.36 14.76 9.67
C PRO A 217 13.95 15.08 9.17
N GLU A 218 13.80 16.20 8.45
CA GLU A 218 12.57 16.66 7.82
C GLU A 218 12.02 15.72 6.74
N ASN A 219 12.88 14.92 6.10
CA ASN A 219 12.51 13.99 5.03
C ASN A 219 12.22 12.58 5.54
N ILE A 220 12.56 12.26 6.80
CA ILE A 220 12.41 10.90 7.33
C ILE A 220 10.96 10.45 7.33
N LEU A 221 10.04 11.29 7.80
CA LEU A 221 8.62 10.92 7.85
C LEU A 221 8.02 10.71 6.45
N ALA A 222 8.38 11.57 5.49
CA ALA A 222 7.98 11.44 4.10
C ALA A 222 8.54 10.17 3.45
N GLN A 223 9.80 9.83 3.73
CA GLN A 223 10.42 8.58 3.28
C GLN A 223 9.74 7.34 3.88
N ILE A 224 9.35 7.38 5.16
CA ILE A 224 8.60 6.30 5.81
C ILE A 224 7.26 6.06 5.10
N VAL A 225 6.47 7.13 4.86
CA VAL A 225 5.17 7.03 4.20
C VAL A 225 5.32 6.57 2.75
N ASN A 226 6.33 7.08 2.04
CA ASN A 226 6.62 6.68 0.67
C ASN A 226 6.96 5.19 0.58
N LEU A 227 7.87 4.69 1.43
CA LEU A 227 8.21 3.27 1.48
C LEU A 227 7.00 2.41 1.87
N ALA A 228 6.21 2.86 2.85
CA ALA A 228 4.98 2.19 3.27
C ALA A 228 3.97 2.05 2.11
N ASN A 229 3.81 3.10 1.31
CA ASN A 229 2.97 3.07 0.12
C ASN A 229 3.47 2.05 -0.91
N GLN A 230 4.79 2.02 -1.15
CA GLN A 230 5.40 1.08 -2.09
C GLN A 230 5.26 -0.39 -1.68
N ILE A 231 5.31 -0.69 -0.37
CA ILE A 231 5.22 -2.08 0.14
C ILE A 231 3.80 -2.56 0.46
N SER A 232 2.81 -1.66 0.46
CA SER A 232 1.40 -2.04 0.61
C SER A 232 1.04 -3.13 -0.42
N LYS A 233 0.09 -4.02 -0.11
CA LYS A 233 -0.37 -5.11 -0.99
C LYS A 233 -1.78 -4.87 -1.52
N PHE A 234 -2.58 -4.05 -0.83
CA PHE A 234 -3.85 -3.52 -1.30
C PHE A 234 -3.60 -2.33 -2.21
N ARG A 235 -4.42 -2.21 -3.25
CA ARG A 235 -4.34 -1.11 -4.20
C ARG A 235 -5.73 -0.55 -4.43
N VAL A 236 -5.80 0.75 -4.65
CA VAL A 236 -7.06 1.43 -4.98
C VAL A 236 -7.49 1.12 -6.42
N TYR A 237 -6.52 0.91 -7.31
CA TYR A 237 -6.69 0.57 -8.73
C TYR A 237 -5.56 -0.34 -9.22
N ASN A 238 -5.63 -0.82 -10.46
CA ASN A 238 -4.55 -1.62 -11.05
C ASN A 238 -3.38 -0.70 -11.41
N MET A 239 -2.26 -0.81 -10.69
CA MET A 239 -1.06 -0.05 -11.04
C MET A 239 -0.40 -0.63 -12.31
N PRO A 240 0.14 0.23 -13.20
CA PRO A 240 1.14 -0.20 -14.17
C PRO A 240 2.35 -0.86 -13.48
N PRO A 241 3.24 -1.54 -14.23
CA PRO A 241 4.53 -1.89 -13.65
C PRO A 241 5.19 -0.61 -13.16
N PRO A 242 5.77 -0.58 -11.96
CA PRO A 242 6.60 0.55 -11.61
C PRO A 242 7.73 0.65 -12.63
N GLU A 243 7.98 1.87 -13.06
CA GLU A 243 9.12 2.18 -13.91
C GLU A 243 10.42 1.81 -13.18
N SER A 244 11.50 1.51 -13.90
CA SER A 244 12.79 1.12 -13.30
C SER A 244 13.26 2.09 -12.21
N LYS A 245 12.98 3.39 -12.38
CA LYS A 245 13.29 4.45 -11.41
C LYS A 245 12.52 4.34 -10.09
N GLN A 246 11.28 3.85 -10.10
CA GLN A 246 10.50 3.64 -8.87
C GLN A 246 11.04 2.46 -8.08
N LEU A 247 11.55 1.44 -8.77
CA LEU A 247 12.18 0.29 -8.14
C LEU A 247 13.48 0.67 -7.43
N GLU A 248 14.31 1.49 -8.10
CA GLU A 248 15.50 2.09 -7.50
C GLU A 248 15.15 2.95 -6.27
N ASN A 249 14.03 3.68 -6.31
CA ASN A 249 13.59 4.52 -5.20
C ASN A 249 13.24 3.70 -3.95
N LYS A 250 12.59 2.53 -4.08
CA LYS A 250 12.30 1.62 -2.93
C LYS A 250 13.58 1.29 -2.16
N ASP A 251 14.58 0.83 -2.90
CA ASP A 251 15.85 0.36 -2.33
C ASP A 251 16.66 1.53 -1.74
N ILE A 252 16.65 2.69 -2.41
CA ILE A 252 17.27 3.91 -1.90
C ILE A 252 16.63 4.34 -0.58
N ILE A 253 15.30 4.41 -0.51
CA ILE A 253 14.60 4.82 0.72
C ILE A 253 14.87 3.81 1.84
N ALA A 254 14.78 2.51 1.58
CA ALA A 254 15.09 1.49 2.57
C ALA A 254 16.53 1.65 3.12
N SER A 255 17.49 1.93 2.23
CA SER A 255 18.89 2.20 2.60
C SER A 255 19.05 3.51 3.39
N ASN A 256 18.32 4.57 3.03
CA ASN A 256 18.33 5.85 3.74
C ASN A 256 17.80 5.69 5.16
N LEU A 257 16.71 4.94 5.34
CA LEU A 257 16.10 4.63 6.63
C LEU A 257 16.89 3.59 7.45
N GLY A 258 17.93 2.98 6.88
CA GLY A 258 18.74 1.95 7.57
C GLY A 258 18.03 0.61 7.73
N LEU A 259 16.99 0.35 6.92
CA LEU A 259 16.27 -0.92 6.94
C LEU A 259 17.04 -2.00 6.17
N THR A 260 17.12 -3.18 6.77
CA THR A 260 17.60 -4.37 6.07
C THR A 260 16.48 -5.01 5.26
N ASN A 261 16.82 -5.73 4.19
CA ASN A 261 15.85 -6.50 3.41
C ASN A 261 15.07 -7.51 4.28
N ALA A 262 15.74 -8.09 5.29
CA ALA A 262 15.10 -9.02 6.23
C ALA A 262 14.06 -8.32 7.12
N ALA A 263 14.37 -7.11 7.61
CA ALA A 263 13.42 -6.31 8.38
C ALA A 263 12.21 -5.91 7.52
N LEU A 264 12.46 -5.48 6.28
CA LEU A 264 11.39 -5.11 5.36
C LEU A 264 10.47 -6.30 5.01
N ALA A 265 11.04 -7.47 4.73
CA ALA A 265 10.29 -8.69 4.46
C ALA A 265 9.40 -9.09 5.65
N LYS A 266 9.91 -8.95 6.88
CA LYS A 266 9.13 -9.22 8.11
C LYS A 266 7.95 -8.27 8.28
N ILE A 267 8.11 -7.00 7.91
CA ILE A 267 7.00 -6.02 7.90
C ILE A 267 5.97 -6.46 6.86
N GLU A 268 6.38 -6.76 5.63
CA GLU A 268 5.50 -7.18 4.53
C GLU A 268 4.71 -8.45 4.88
N GLU A 269 5.31 -9.41 5.59
CA GLU A 269 4.67 -10.67 5.98
C GLU A 269 3.50 -10.45 6.96
N ASN A 270 3.70 -9.62 7.99
CA ASN A 270 2.71 -9.44 9.05
C ASN A 270 1.62 -8.41 8.72
N LEU A 271 1.84 -7.61 7.67
CA LEU A 271 1.06 -6.41 7.38
C LEU A 271 -0.44 -6.67 7.25
N ILE A 272 -0.84 -7.72 6.51
CA ILE A 272 -2.26 -7.96 6.25
C ILE A 272 -3.00 -8.41 7.52
N GLY A 273 -2.35 -9.23 8.36
CA GLY A 273 -2.92 -9.65 9.64
C GLY A 273 -3.18 -8.47 10.57
N GLU A 274 -2.26 -7.50 10.59
CA GLU A 274 -2.45 -6.26 11.35
C GLU A 274 -3.55 -5.37 10.74
N VAL A 275 -3.69 -5.28 9.42
CA VAL A 275 -4.78 -4.54 8.76
C VAL A 275 -6.15 -5.04 9.19
N ILE A 276 -6.40 -6.35 9.11
CA ILE A 276 -7.69 -6.93 9.52
C ILE A 276 -7.97 -6.61 10.99
N LYS A 277 -6.98 -6.84 11.84
CA LYS A 277 -7.09 -6.61 13.27
C LYS A 277 -7.41 -5.14 13.58
N GLU A 278 -6.63 -4.19 13.08
CA GLU A 278 -6.77 -2.76 13.37
C GLU A 278 -8.05 -2.17 12.76
N SER A 279 -8.50 -2.66 11.60
CA SER A 279 -9.73 -2.18 10.95
C SER A 279 -10.98 -2.31 11.84
N GLY A 280 -11.07 -3.40 12.61
CA GLY A 280 -12.18 -3.62 13.54
C GLY A 280 -12.19 -2.64 14.72
N TYR A 281 -11.02 -2.20 15.19
CA TYR A 281 -10.92 -1.20 16.27
C TYR A 281 -11.21 0.22 15.78
N LEU A 282 -10.84 0.53 14.54
CA LEU A 282 -11.10 1.83 13.91
C LEU A 282 -12.51 1.94 13.31
N GLU A 283 -13.29 0.86 13.30
CA GLU A 283 -14.60 0.76 12.61
C GLU A 283 -14.50 1.17 11.12
N MET A 284 -13.38 0.83 10.48
CA MET A 284 -13.15 1.13 9.07
C MET A 284 -13.67 -0.02 8.21
N GLU A 285 -14.53 0.29 7.25
CA GLU A 285 -15.09 -0.69 6.33
C GLU A 285 -14.06 -1.01 5.23
N ILE A 286 -13.34 -2.11 5.40
CA ILE A 286 -12.29 -2.55 4.46
C ILE A 286 -12.75 -3.68 3.51
N GLY A 287 -14.04 -4.01 3.52
CA GLY A 287 -14.60 -5.16 2.77
C GLY A 287 -14.52 -6.48 3.53
N SER A 288 -15.33 -7.45 3.11
CA SER A 288 -15.36 -8.78 3.74
C SER A 288 -14.14 -9.63 3.35
N LEU A 289 -13.84 -10.67 4.11
CA LEU A 289 -12.78 -11.60 3.77
C LEU A 289 -13.03 -12.26 2.40
N ASP A 290 -14.28 -12.63 2.09
CA ASP A 290 -14.65 -13.20 0.79
C ASP A 290 -14.43 -12.22 -0.37
N GLU A 291 -14.73 -10.93 -0.17
CA GLU A 291 -14.45 -9.88 -1.15
C GLU A 291 -12.94 -9.75 -1.41
N ILE A 292 -12.15 -9.75 -0.34
CA ILE A 292 -10.68 -9.69 -0.40
C ILE A 292 -10.11 -10.93 -1.10
N LEU A 293 -10.63 -12.12 -0.82
CA LEU A 293 -10.20 -13.37 -1.45
C LEU A 293 -10.61 -13.45 -2.93
N SER A 294 -11.84 -13.04 -3.26
CA SER A 294 -12.33 -12.98 -4.64
C SER A 294 -11.48 -12.03 -5.49
N GLU A 295 -11.16 -10.84 -4.97
CA GLU A 295 -10.27 -9.90 -5.62
C GLU A 295 -8.86 -10.47 -5.82
N ALA A 296 -8.39 -11.31 -4.89
CA ALA A 296 -7.10 -11.99 -5.00
C ALA A 296 -7.06 -12.93 -6.19
N ASN A 297 -8.09 -13.77 -6.29
CA ASN A 297 -8.22 -14.77 -7.34
C ASN A 297 -8.34 -14.09 -8.71
N HIS A 298 -9.03 -12.96 -8.78
CA HIS A 298 -9.12 -12.17 -10.01
C HIS A 298 -7.77 -11.57 -10.42
N LEU A 299 -7.00 -11.03 -9.47
CA LEU A 299 -5.64 -10.53 -9.73
C LEU A 299 -4.71 -11.65 -10.17
N LEU A 300 -4.76 -12.81 -9.51
CA LEU A 300 -3.99 -14.00 -9.90
C LEU A 300 -4.28 -14.42 -11.33
N TYR A 301 -5.55 -14.44 -11.73
CA TYR A 301 -5.95 -14.79 -13.08
C TYR A 301 -5.46 -13.77 -14.12
N LYS A 302 -5.55 -12.47 -13.82
CA LYS A 302 -5.00 -11.41 -14.69
C LYS A 302 -3.48 -11.54 -14.85
N GLN A 303 -2.78 -11.81 -13.76
CA GLN A 303 -1.32 -12.05 -13.77
C GLN A 303 -0.96 -13.25 -14.63
N TYR A 304 -1.69 -14.37 -14.49
CA TYR A 304 -1.52 -15.55 -15.33
C TYR A 304 -1.65 -15.23 -16.82
N LEU A 305 -2.67 -14.47 -17.22
CA LEU A 305 -2.85 -14.04 -18.61
C LEU A 305 -1.70 -13.14 -19.10
N MET A 306 -1.18 -12.27 -18.25
CA MET A 306 -0.05 -11.42 -18.58
C MET A 306 1.23 -12.23 -18.82
N VAL A 307 1.51 -13.22 -17.95
CA VAL A 307 2.64 -14.13 -18.13
C VAL A 307 2.52 -14.93 -19.43
N GLU A 308 1.33 -15.48 -19.73
CA GLU A 308 1.06 -16.17 -21.00
C GLU A 308 1.33 -15.29 -22.22
N ASN A 309 0.88 -14.03 -22.18
CA ASN A 309 1.12 -13.06 -23.25
C ASN A 309 2.61 -12.75 -23.41
N LEU A 310 3.33 -12.51 -22.32
CA LEU A 310 4.78 -12.26 -22.36
C LEU A 310 5.56 -13.46 -22.89
N LEU A 311 5.20 -14.68 -22.51
CA LEU A 311 5.80 -15.90 -23.05
C LEU A 311 5.52 -16.05 -24.54
N ARG A 312 4.33 -15.62 -25.00
CA ARG A 312 4.00 -15.58 -26.43
C ARG A 312 4.82 -14.53 -27.18
N GLU A 313 4.96 -13.32 -26.65
CA GLU A 313 5.79 -12.26 -27.24
C GLU A 313 7.26 -12.67 -27.29
N ASN A 314 7.77 -13.29 -26.22
CA ASN A 314 9.13 -13.83 -26.18
C ASN A 314 9.34 -14.86 -27.30
N ARG A 315 8.39 -15.78 -27.54
CA ARG A 315 8.46 -16.72 -28.69
C ARG A 315 8.55 -16.00 -30.03
N ILE A 316 7.75 -14.95 -30.25
CA ILE A 316 7.78 -14.15 -31.48
C ILE A 316 9.14 -13.45 -31.61
N MET A 317 9.66 -12.88 -30.53
CA MET A 317 10.92 -12.17 -30.51
C MET A 317 12.11 -13.11 -30.72
N GLN A 318 12.12 -14.29 -30.10
CA GLN A 318 13.13 -15.34 -30.35
C GLN A 318 13.09 -15.81 -31.80
N GLN A 319 11.90 -15.95 -32.39
CA GLN A 319 11.76 -16.25 -33.82
C GLN A 319 12.27 -15.11 -34.71
N GLN A 320 12.09 -13.85 -34.31
CA GLN A 320 12.65 -12.68 -35.01
C GLN A 320 14.17 -12.56 -34.84
N ILE A 321 14.72 -12.81 -33.65
CA ILE A 321 16.16 -12.80 -33.38
C ILE A 321 16.86 -13.97 -34.10
N ALA A 322 16.22 -15.14 -34.16
CA ALA A 322 16.70 -16.25 -34.97
C ALA A 322 16.70 -15.92 -36.48
N ARG A 323 15.86 -14.96 -36.92
CA ARG A 323 15.89 -14.42 -38.29
C ARG A 323 16.91 -13.28 -38.45
N ASP A 324 17.06 -12.41 -37.46
CA ASP A 324 17.85 -11.18 -37.52
C ASP A 324 19.04 -11.24 -36.54
N GLN A 325 20.24 -11.59 -37.04
CA GLN A 325 21.46 -11.56 -36.24
C GLN A 325 21.88 -10.11 -35.88
N MET A 326 21.46 -9.58 -34.72
CA MET A 326 22.16 -8.45 -34.05
C MET A 326 22.09 -8.52 -32.50
N LYS A 327 23.28 -8.56 -31.88
CA LYS A 327 23.56 -9.11 -30.53
C LYS A 327 23.59 -8.12 -29.33
N LYS A 328 23.09 -6.88 -29.42
CA LYS A 328 23.23 -5.92 -28.29
C LYS A 328 21.95 -5.22 -27.84
N ALA A 329 21.14 -4.72 -28.76
CA ALA A 329 19.85 -4.08 -28.42
C ALA A 329 18.84 -5.09 -27.84
N ALA A 330 18.83 -6.33 -28.37
CA ALA A 330 17.99 -7.41 -27.88
C ALA A 330 18.33 -7.82 -26.43
N LEU A 331 19.62 -7.80 -26.06
CA LEU A 331 20.06 -8.17 -24.71
C LEU A 331 19.63 -7.15 -23.66
N GLU A 332 19.75 -5.85 -23.97
CA GLU A 332 19.32 -4.78 -23.07
C GLU A 332 17.79 -4.75 -22.91
N SER A 333 17.04 -4.97 -24.00
CA SER A 333 15.59 -5.13 -23.92
C SER A 333 15.17 -6.35 -23.09
N LEU A 334 15.90 -7.47 -23.22
CA LEU A 334 15.62 -8.69 -22.46
C LEU A 334 15.91 -8.51 -20.96
N LYS A 335 16.97 -7.77 -20.61
CA LYS A 335 17.27 -7.39 -19.21
C LYS A 335 16.18 -6.51 -18.62
N ALA A 336 15.70 -5.50 -19.35
CA ALA A 336 14.61 -4.64 -18.92
C ALA A 336 13.32 -5.44 -18.67
N ILE A 337 12.95 -6.30 -19.63
CA ILE A 337 11.78 -7.20 -19.50
C ILE A 337 11.94 -8.16 -18.32
N ALA A 338 13.12 -8.75 -18.12
CA ALA A 338 13.38 -9.65 -16.99
C ALA A 338 13.30 -8.93 -15.63
N ALA A 339 13.82 -7.71 -15.53
CA ALA A 339 13.71 -6.89 -14.32
C ALA A 339 12.25 -6.55 -14.00
N THR A 340 11.49 -6.12 -15.01
CA THR A 340 10.05 -5.86 -14.87
C THR A 340 9.28 -7.14 -14.50
N PHE A 341 9.63 -8.28 -15.10
CA PHE A 341 9.02 -9.59 -14.82
C PHE A 341 9.27 -10.07 -13.39
N SER A 342 10.52 -10.02 -12.91
CA SER A 342 10.86 -10.36 -11.53
C SER A 342 10.12 -9.50 -10.53
N HIS A 343 9.96 -8.20 -10.81
CA HIS A 343 9.23 -7.31 -9.92
C HIS A 343 7.74 -7.67 -9.84
N TYR A 344 7.08 -7.90 -10.97
CA TYR A 344 5.67 -8.24 -11.01
C TYR A 344 5.33 -9.49 -10.23
N ILE A 345 6.14 -10.53 -10.46
CA ILE A 345 5.91 -11.79 -9.79
C ILE A 345 6.25 -11.65 -8.30
N ASN A 346 7.31 -10.94 -7.89
CA ASN A 346 7.59 -10.73 -6.47
C ASN A 346 6.42 -10.02 -5.74
N ASN A 347 5.84 -8.99 -6.35
CA ASN A 347 4.66 -8.33 -5.77
C ASN A 347 3.45 -9.27 -5.70
N ALA A 348 3.23 -10.07 -6.74
CA ALA A 348 2.15 -11.04 -6.79
C ALA A 348 2.30 -12.13 -5.73
N THR A 349 3.49 -12.73 -5.66
CA THR A 349 3.93 -13.68 -4.64
C THR A 349 3.68 -13.13 -3.24
N ALA A 350 4.10 -11.89 -2.96
CA ALA A 350 3.89 -11.26 -1.66
C ALA A 350 2.41 -11.02 -1.34
N ALA A 351 1.61 -10.62 -2.33
CA ALA A 351 0.17 -10.40 -2.18
C ALA A 351 -0.60 -11.72 -1.98
N ILE A 352 -0.23 -12.78 -2.69
CA ILE A 352 -0.85 -14.10 -2.59
C ILE A 352 -0.48 -14.75 -1.23
N LEU A 353 0.79 -14.69 -0.84
CA LEU A 353 1.28 -15.22 0.43
C LEU A 353 0.55 -14.55 1.62
N GLY A 354 0.46 -13.23 1.60
CA GLY A 354 -0.23 -12.50 2.66
C GLY A 354 -1.71 -12.88 2.78
N ARG A 355 -2.38 -13.23 1.67
CA ARG A 355 -3.79 -13.62 1.67
C ARG A 355 -4.00 -15.08 2.09
N ALA A 356 -3.04 -15.97 1.80
CA ALA A 356 -3.02 -17.33 2.36
C ALA A 356 -2.88 -17.29 3.89
N GLN A 357 -1.97 -16.44 4.40
CA GLN A 357 -1.79 -16.22 5.83
C GLN A 357 -3.06 -15.67 6.52
N LEU A 358 -3.81 -14.78 5.85
CA LEU A 358 -5.11 -14.32 6.36
C LEU A 358 -6.12 -15.46 6.51
N LEU A 359 -6.20 -16.34 5.50
CA LEU A 359 -7.14 -17.45 5.51
C LEU A 359 -6.80 -18.42 6.66
N GLU A 360 -5.52 -18.73 6.86
CA GLU A 360 -5.06 -19.54 8.00
C GLU A 360 -5.36 -18.90 9.35
N LEU A 361 -5.15 -17.59 9.47
CA LEU A 361 -5.42 -16.86 10.71
C LEU A 361 -6.92 -16.89 11.07
N ALA A 362 -7.79 -16.70 10.08
CA ALA A 362 -9.25 -16.72 10.26
C ALA A 362 -9.78 -18.12 10.63
N ILE A 363 -9.20 -19.18 10.06
CA ILE A 363 -9.49 -20.58 10.46
C ILE A 363 -9.05 -20.83 11.90
N THR A 364 -7.83 -20.39 12.26
CA THR A 364 -7.25 -20.58 13.60
C THR A 364 -8.05 -19.86 14.69
N ARG A 365 -8.62 -18.69 14.37
CA ARG A 365 -9.46 -17.91 15.29
C ARG A 365 -10.91 -18.42 15.38
N GLY A 366 -11.28 -19.41 14.58
CA GLY A 366 -12.66 -19.92 14.51
C GLY A 366 -13.65 -18.94 13.85
N GLU A 367 -13.14 -17.91 13.16
CA GLU A 367 -13.94 -16.95 12.40
C GLU A 367 -14.48 -17.59 11.11
N ILE A 368 -13.74 -18.56 10.57
CA ILE A 368 -14.18 -19.44 9.49
C ILE A 368 -14.23 -20.87 10.01
N THR A 369 -15.39 -21.50 9.92
CA THR A 369 -15.54 -22.94 10.11
C THR A 369 -15.08 -23.68 8.85
N ASP A 370 -13.97 -24.42 8.96
CA ASP A 370 -13.44 -25.29 7.89
C ASP A 370 -13.58 -26.79 8.25
N PRO A 371 -14.81 -27.33 8.31
CA PRO A 371 -15.06 -28.69 8.79
C PRO A 371 -14.49 -29.78 7.87
N LYS A 372 -14.15 -29.45 6.63
CA LYS A 372 -13.54 -30.38 5.66
C LYS A 372 -12.05 -30.12 5.43
N GLY A 373 -11.45 -29.12 6.09
CA GLY A 373 -10.04 -28.75 5.91
C GLY A 373 -9.70 -28.18 4.52
N ILE A 374 -10.71 -27.76 3.75
CA ILE A 374 -10.57 -27.35 2.34
C ILE A 374 -9.92 -25.97 2.25
N ALA A 375 -10.27 -25.06 3.16
CA ALA A 375 -9.70 -23.73 3.19
C ALA A 375 -8.24 -23.78 3.66
N ALA A 376 -7.93 -24.62 4.66
CA ALA A 376 -6.56 -24.86 5.11
C ALA A 376 -5.69 -25.60 4.06
N LEU A 377 -6.29 -26.49 3.27
CA LEU A 377 -5.60 -27.14 2.15
C LEU A 377 -5.34 -26.16 1.01
N SER A 378 -6.36 -25.36 0.65
CA SER A 378 -6.24 -24.34 -0.41
C SER A 378 -5.20 -23.28 -0.06
N SER A 379 -5.13 -22.85 1.20
CA SER A 379 -4.06 -21.97 1.70
C SER A 379 -2.68 -22.57 1.45
N ARG A 380 -2.44 -23.80 1.92
CA ARG A 380 -1.15 -24.48 1.73
C ARG A 380 -0.78 -24.66 0.27
N THR A 381 -1.72 -25.05 -0.58
CA THR A 381 -1.52 -25.16 -2.02
C THR A 381 -1.16 -23.82 -2.66
N ILE A 382 -1.78 -22.73 -2.19
CA ILE A 382 -1.46 -21.38 -2.64
C ILE A 382 -0.02 -21.01 -2.23
N VAL A 383 0.38 -21.28 -0.99
CA VAL A 383 1.75 -21.03 -0.50
C VAL A 383 2.78 -21.83 -1.29
N GLU A 384 2.55 -23.13 -1.52
CA GLU A 384 3.44 -23.99 -2.33
C GLU A 384 3.54 -23.51 -3.78
N GLY A 385 2.43 -23.06 -4.37
CA GLY A 385 2.43 -22.47 -5.72
C GLY A 385 3.26 -21.18 -5.80
N VAL A 386 3.18 -20.35 -4.76
CA VAL A 386 3.95 -19.10 -4.62
C VAL A 386 5.46 -19.38 -4.45
N GLU A 387 5.83 -20.38 -3.65
CA GLU A 387 7.24 -20.82 -3.51
C GLU A 387 7.80 -21.38 -4.81
N THR A 388 6.99 -22.13 -5.56
CA THR A 388 7.36 -22.67 -6.87
C THR A 388 7.62 -21.54 -7.86
N ILE A 389 6.71 -20.57 -7.94
CA ILE A 389 6.86 -19.37 -8.78
C ILE A 389 8.11 -18.57 -8.40
N SER A 390 8.39 -18.42 -7.10
CA SER A 390 9.59 -17.72 -6.61
C SER A 390 10.88 -18.45 -6.97
N THR A 391 10.87 -19.79 -6.93
CA THR A 391 12.00 -20.61 -7.36
C THR A 391 12.27 -20.44 -8.87
N ILE A 392 11.22 -20.44 -9.69
CA ILE A 392 11.32 -20.20 -11.13
C ILE A 392 11.89 -18.80 -11.41
N LEU A 393 11.47 -17.78 -10.65
CA LEU A 393 12.03 -16.44 -10.75
C LEU A 393 13.52 -16.36 -10.39
N GLU A 394 13.94 -17.02 -9.31
CA GLU A 394 15.33 -17.12 -8.87
C GLU A 394 16.21 -17.72 -9.97
N GLU A 395 15.71 -18.75 -10.66
CA GLU A 395 16.38 -19.34 -11.82
C GLU A 395 16.43 -18.37 -13.01
N LEU A 396 15.34 -17.66 -13.32
CA LEU A 396 15.32 -16.64 -14.37
C LEU A 396 16.29 -15.49 -14.10
N LYS A 397 16.46 -15.10 -12.84
CA LYS A 397 17.41 -14.04 -12.44
C LYS A 397 18.86 -14.46 -12.70
N LYS A 398 19.20 -15.73 -12.42
CA LYS A 398 20.52 -16.33 -12.74
C LYS A 398 20.80 -16.39 -14.25
N MET A 399 19.76 -16.38 -15.10
CA MET A 399 19.90 -16.35 -16.56
C MET A 399 20.18 -14.95 -17.13
N THR A 400 19.99 -13.87 -16.36
CA THR A 400 20.29 -12.49 -16.81
C THR A 400 21.78 -12.10 -16.67
N THR A 401 22.55 -12.88 -15.91
CA THR A 401 24.02 -12.84 -15.84
C THR A 401 24.63 -13.62 -17.00
N PHE A 402 24.68 -13.00 -18.18
CA PHE A 402 25.49 -13.51 -19.28
C PHE A 402 26.96 -13.13 -19.05
N GLU A 403 27.78 -14.04 -18.52
CA GLU A 403 29.23 -13.95 -18.73
C GLU A 403 29.51 -14.34 -20.18
N THR A 404 29.90 -13.36 -21.01
CA THR A 404 30.45 -13.63 -22.34
C THR A 404 31.82 -14.26 -22.20
N THR A 405 31.88 -15.58 -22.05
CA THR A 405 33.03 -16.36 -22.49
C THR A 405 32.80 -16.76 -23.94
N LEU A 406 33.43 -16.01 -24.84
CA LEU A 406 33.65 -16.48 -26.21
C LEU A 406 34.33 -17.86 -26.13
N TYR A 407 33.77 -18.90 -26.74
CA TYR A 407 34.42 -19.70 -27.80
C TYR A 407 33.48 -20.82 -28.28
N HIS A 408 33.73 -21.18 -29.55
CA HIS A 408 33.14 -22.17 -30.46
C HIS A 408 32.28 -23.32 -29.90
N ASP A 409 31.21 -23.59 -30.67
CA ASP A 409 30.61 -24.90 -30.94
C ASP A 409 30.31 -25.78 -29.72
N ASP A 410 29.19 -25.49 -29.06
CA ASP A 410 28.13 -26.46 -28.72
C ASP A 410 27.12 -25.75 -27.82
N THR A 411 26.01 -25.32 -28.40
CA THR A 411 24.91 -24.78 -27.61
C THR A 411 24.12 -25.96 -27.03
N TYR A 412 24.42 -26.36 -25.80
CA TYR A 412 23.45 -27.11 -25.00
C TYR A 412 22.29 -26.16 -24.68
N ILE A 413 21.25 -26.20 -25.51
CA ILE A 413 19.94 -25.69 -25.12
C ILE A 413 19.50 -26.59 -23.97
N ILE A 414 19.64 -26.10 -22.74
CA ILE A 414 18.95 -26.72 -21.60
C ILE A 414 17.47 -26.71 -21.99
N ASP A 415 16.84 -27.88 -22.03
CA ASP A 415 15.41 -28.05 -22.33
C ASP A 415 14.56 -27.55 -21.14
N VAL A 416 14.65 -26.24 -20.93
CA VAL A 416 13.97 -25.49 -19.87
C VAL A 416 12.49 -25.40 -20.18
N GLU A 417 12.09 -25.39 -21.45
CA GLU A 417 10.69 -25.41 -21.86
C GLU A 417 10.00 -26.69 -21.34
N THR A 418 10.65 -27.85 -21.43
CA THR A 418 10.12 -29.09 -20.86
C THR A 418 10.06 -29.06 -19.33
N LYS A 419 11.01 -28.42 -18.63
CA LYS A 419 10.97 -28.27 -17.16
C LYS A 419 9.90 -27.29 -16.68
N ILE A 420 9.76 -26.14 -17.33
CA ILE A 420 8.72 -25.14 -17.02
C ILE A 420 7.34 -25.72 -17.36
N ARG A 421 7.17 -26.38 -18.52
CA ARG A 421 5.93 -27.10 -18.85
C ARG A 421 5.63 -28.21 -17.84
N LYS A 422 6.64 -28.93 -17.35
CA LYS A 422 6.45 -29.95 -16.32
C LYS A 422 5.94 -29.30 -15.03
N GLN A 423 6.58 -28.23 -14.54
CA GLN A 423 6.13 -27.52 -13.33
C GLN A 423 4.76 -26.83 -13.50
N LEU A 424 4.46 -26.27 -14.67
CA LEU A 424 3.14 -25.71 -15.00
C LEU A 424 2.06 -26.80 -15.13
N ASN A 425 2.40 -27.97 -15.66
CA ASN A 425 1.51 -29.13 -15.71
C ASN A 425 1.30 -29.74 -14.32
N ASP A 426 2.32 -29.74 -13.47
CA ASP A 426 2.21 -30.17 -12.07
C ASP A 426 1.26 -29.21 -11.31
N LEU A 427 1.35 -27.89 -11.53
CA LEU A 427 0.39 -26.89 -11.04
C LEU A 427 -1.02 -27.05 -11.62
N ALA A 428 -1.16 -27.42 -12.89
CA ALA A 428 -2.44 -27.69 -13.52
C ALA A 428 -3.10 -28.99 -13.02
N ASN A 429 -2.31 -29.99 -12.64
CA ASN A 429 -2.76 -31.27 -12.10
C ASN A 429 -3.12 -31.21 -10.61
N VAL A 430 -2.81 -30.13 -9.90
CA VAL A 430 -3.37 -29.87 -8.55
C VAL A 430 -4.86 -29.49 -8.65
N LYS A 431 -5.36 -29.12 -9.84
CA LYS A 431 -6.80 -29.20 -10.13
C LYS A 431 -7.16 -30.66 -10.43
N ILE A 432 -8.04 -31.20 -9.59
CA ILE A 432 -8.72 -32.52 -9.62
C ILE A 432 -8.24 -33.45 -8.48
N SER A 433 -8.44 -33.00 -7.25
CA SER A 433 -8.82 -33.89 -6.13
C SER A 433 -9.87 -33.25 -5.21
N VAL A 434 -10.55 -32.19 -5.69
CA VAL A 434 -11.82 -31.73 -5.11
C VAL A 434 -12.93 -32.44 -5.90
N GLY A 435 -13.08 -33.74 -5.65
CA GLY A 435 -14.12 -34.57 -6.25
C GLY A 435 -15.28 -34.77 -5.29
N SER A 436 -16.50 -34.57 -5.84
CA SER A 436 -17.84 -34.96 -5.35
C SER A 436 -18.40 -34.30 -4.10
#